data_AF-A0A8H3CH38-F1
#
_entry.id   AF-A0A8H3CH38-F1
#
_cell.length_a   1.000
_cell.length_b   1.000
_cell.length_c   1.000
_cell.angle_alpha   90.00
_cell.angle_beta   90.00
_cell.angle_gamma   90.00
#
_symmetry.space_group_name_H-M   'P 1'
#
loop_
_entity.id
_entity.type
_entity.pdbx_description
1 polymer ?
#
loop_
_entity_poly.entity_id
_entity_poly.type
_entity_poly.pdbx_seq_one_letter_code
_entity_poly.pdbx_strand_id
1 'polypeptide(L)'
;MSSTAENDFKAALQQAMFSRVTSLGALKASRTQTLQIPEDKPSPETVPSGFISILTLLYARSTSLTLVLNAGSYPAVQEPLTEIARDVAKLTHCDGLFSVSGPNIQSEAIWAAEEVLDCIQTFLISFTRSKTTETSPEESKAAIMLRVGSIHNTIDRIEASFSADNRTAVIKRWQSAADPSQLDDAMREVKEMIEEAESGNPEKDEDFNDG
;
A
#
# COMPACT_ATOMS: atom_id res chain seq x y z
N MET A 1 -11.45 23.54 28.20
CA MET A 1 -12.24 22.86 27.14
C MET A 1 -11.37 22.17 26.07
N SER A 2 -10.03 22.31 26.09
CA SER A 2 -9.13 21.73 25.08
C SER A 2 -8.81 20.24 25.23
N SER A 3 -8.96 19.63 26.43
CA SER A 3 -8.49 18.25 26.63
C SER A 3 -9.44 17.19 26.09
N THR A 4 -10.76 17.42 26.10
CA THR A 4 -11.75 16.47 25.58
C THR A 4 -11.61 16.31 24.07
N ALA A 5 -11.60 17.41 23.31
CA ALA A 5 -11.44 17.37 21.85
C ALA A 5 -10.09 16.77 21.40
N GLU A 6 -9.01 17.00 22.16
CA GLU A 6 -7.72 16.37 21.88
C GLU A 6 -7.74 14.86 22.16
N ASN A 7 -8.41 14.43 23.23
CA ASN A 7 -8.57 13.01 23.56
C ASN A 7 -9.44 12.30 22.52
N ASP A 8 -10.52 12.94 22.08
CA ASP A 8 -11.42 12.40 21.04
C ASP A 8 -10.68 12.26 19.71
N PHE A 9 -9.84 13.23 19.34
CA PHE A 9 -8.94 13.14 18.19
C PHE A 9 -7.98 11.95 18.30
N LYS A 10 -7.31 11.79 19.45
CA LYS A 10 -6.39 10.67 19.68
C LYS A 10 -7.10 9.32 19.58
N ALA A 11 -8.30 9.20 20.14
CA ALA A 11 -9.11 7.99 20.07
C ALA A 11 -9.53 7.67 18.62
N ALA A 12 -10.00 8.65 17.87
CA ALA A 12 -10.37 8.49 16.46
C ALA A 12 -9.16 8.10 15.59
N LEU A 13 -7.99 8.70 15.85
CA LEU A 13 -6.75 8.37 15.16
C LEU A 13 -6.31 6.93 15.44
N GLN A 14 -6.34 6.52 16.71
CA GLN A 14 -6.04 5.14 17.11
C GLN A 14 -7.01 4.13 16.48
N GLN A 15 -8.31 4.47 16.41
CA GLN A 15 -9.30 3.63 15.76
C GLN A 15 -9.03 3.48 14.26
N ALA A 16 -8.68 4.57 13.55
CA ALA A 16 -8.34 4.51 12.13
C ALA A 16 -7.09 3.65 11.88
N MET A 17 -6.06 3.79 12.72
CA MET A 17 -4.86 2.94 12.67
C MET A 17 -5.19 1.47 12.93
N PHE A 18 -6.02 1.19 13.94
CA PHE A 18 -6.43 -0.18 14.26
C PHE A 18 -7.23 -0.81 13.12
N SER A 19 -8.20 -0.07 12.56
CA SER A 19 -9.00 -0.52 11.41
C SER A 19 -8.10 -0.94 10.26
N ARG A 20 -7.04 -0.16 9.98
CA ARG A 20 -6.05 -0.50 8.97
C ARG A 20 -5.31 -1.80 9.29
N VAL A 21 -4.81 -1.98 10.51
CA VAL A 21 -4.09 -3.20 10.91
C VAL A 21 -4.97 -4.43 10.74
N THR A 22 -6.22 -4.36 11.19
CA THR A 22 -7.19 -5.46 11.04
C THR A 22 -7.49 -5.72 9.55
N SER A 23 -7.76 -4.67 8.77
CA SER A 23 -8.01 -4.75 7.33
C SER A 23 -6.86 -5.36 6.54
N LEU A 24 -5.62 -4.96 6.84
CA LEU A 24 -4.42 -5.51 6.20
C LEU A 24 -4.22 -6.98 6.60
N GLY A 25 -4.42 -7.32 7.87
CA GLY A 25 -4.36 -8.71 8.33
C GLY A 25 -5.37 -9.60 7.62
N ALA A 26 -6.59 -9.11 7.44
CA ALA A 26 -7.65 -9.81 6.72
C ALA A 26 -7.33 -9.97 5.22
N LEU A 27 -6.83 -8.93 4.55
CA LEU A 27 -6.38 -8.99 3.15
C LEU A 27 -5.22 -9.98 2.94
N LYS A 28 -4.30 -10.09 3.91
CA LYS A 28 -3.21 -11.07 3.84
C LYS A 28 -3.71 -12.49 4.06
N ALA A 29 -4.69 -12.67 4.95
CA ALA A 29 -5.31 -13.96 5.22
C ALA A 29 -6.16 -14.47 4.05
N SER A 30 -6.82 -13.58 3.31
CA SER A 30 -7.64 -13.98 2.16
C SER A 30 -6.81 -14.53 1.00
N ARG A 31 -5.53 -14.15 0.88
CA ARG A 31 -4.59 -14.72 -0.10
C ARG A 31 -4.36 -16.22 0.08
N THR A 32 -4.54 -16.76 1.29
CA THR A 32 -4.31 -18.19 1.59
C THR A 32 -5.59 -19.01 1.75
N GLN A 33 -6.76 -18.37 1.76
CA GLN A 33 -8.04 -19.06 1.91
C GLN A 33 -8.78 -19.21 0.57
N THR A 34 -9.33 -20.41 0.34
CA THR A 34 -10.33 -20.62 -0.71
C THR A 34 -11.60 -19.87 -0.34
N LEU A 35 -11.81 -18.70 -0.95
CA LEU A 35 -12.99 -17.87 -0.71
C LEU A 35 -14.26 -18.60 -1.11
N GLN A 36 -15.23 -18.64 -0.19
CA GLN A 36 -16.59 -19.07 -0.50
C GLN A 36 -17.23 -18.03 -1.41
N ILE A 37 -17.65 -18.46 -2.60
CA ILE A 37 -18.33 -17.59 -3.57
C ILE A 37 -19.63 -17.08 -2.94
N PRO A 38 -19.83 -15.76 -2.81
CA PRO A 38 -21.08 -15.20 -2.29
C PRO A 38 -22.29 -15.70 -3.10
N GLU A 39 -23.39 -16.04 -2.42
CA GLU A 39 -24.64 -16.48 -3.07
C GLU A 39 -25.25 -15.39 -3.97
N ASP A 40 -25.08 -14.12 -3.59
CA ASP A 40 -25.43 -12.96 -4.39
C ASP A 40 -24.19 -12.50 -5.16
N LYS A 41 -24.09 -12.93 -6.42
CA LYS A 41 -22.92 -12.65 -7.26
C LYS A 41 -23.01 -11.23 -7.82
N PRO A 42 -22.20 -10.26 -7.34
CA PRO A 42 -22.12 -8.98 -8.03
C PRO A 42 -21.65 -9.21 -9.46
N SER A 43 -22.11 -8.35 -10.38
CA SER A 43 -21.58 -8.39 -11.74
C SER A 43 -20.05 -8.18 -11.68
N PRO A 44 -19.24 -9.05 -12.30
CA PRO A 44 -17.78 -8.96 -12.23
C PRO A 44 -17.25 -7.63 -12.78
N GLU A 45 -18.00 -6.95 -13.64
CA GLU A 45 -17.66 -5.62 -14.17
C GLU A 45 -17.86 -4.49 -13.14
N THR A 46 -18.75 -4.67 -12.16
CA THR A 46 -19.06 -3.65 -11.15
C THR A 46 -18.05 -3.65 -9.99
N VAL A 47 -17.38 -4.78 -9.74
CA VAL A 47 -16.42 -4.93 -8.63
C VAL A 47 -15.20 -4.02 -8.80
N PRO A 48 -14.51 -3.97 -9.97
CA PRO A 48 -13.44 -3.01 -10.22
C PRO A 48 -13.89 -1.56 -10.00
N SER A 49 -15.07 -1.18 -10.50
CA SER A 49 -15.57 0.20 -10.35
C SER A 49 -15.86 0.57 -8.89
N GLY A 50 -16.40 -0.37 -8.10
CA GLY A 50 -16.63 -0.17 -6.67
C GLY A 50 -15.32 -0.05 -5.89
N PHE A 51 -14.31 -0.86 -6.24
CA PHE A 51 -12.98 -0.77 -5.66
C PHE A 51 -12.33 0.58 -5.93
N ILE A 52 -12.29 1.01 -7.19
CA ILE A 52 -11.77 2.33 -7.58
C ILE A 52 -12.53 3.45 -6.86
N SER A 53 -13.86 3.38 -6.79
CA SER A 53 -14.67 4.38 -6.07
C SER A 53 -14.26 4.53 -4.60
N ILE A 54 -13.89 3.44 -3.92
CA ILE A 54 -13.41 3.49 -2.54
C ILE A 54 -12.03 4.15 -2.48
N LEU A 55 -11.14 3.89 -3.44
CA LEU A 55 -9.85 4.58 -3.53
C LEU A 55 -10.05 6.09 -3.73
N THR A 56 -10.93 6.50 -4.64
CA THR A 56 -11.27 7.91 -4.85
C THR A 56 -11.84 8.57 -3.58
N LEU A 57 -12.63 7.84 -2.78
CA LEU A 57 -13.11 8.36 -1.49
C LEU A 57 -11.95 8.55 -0.49
N LEU A 58 -11.01 7.60 -0.42
CA LEU A 58 -9.82 7.71 0.43
C LEU A 58 -8.94 8.89 0.00
N TYR A 59 -8.79 9.12 -1.31
CA TYR A 59 -8.14 10.31 -1.85
C TYR A 59 -8.79 11.57 -1.28
N ALA A 60 -10.10 11.74 -1.47
CA ALA A 60 -10.82 12.94 -1.05
C ALA A 60 -10.76 13.15 0.47
N ARG A 61 -10.96 12.09 1.25
CA ARG A 61 -10.96 12.14 2.72
C ARG A 61 -9.58 12.44 3.30
N SER A 62 -8.51 11.97 2.67
CA SER A 62 -7.14 12.32 3.06
C SER A 62 -6.82 13.81 2.84
N THR A 63 -7.34 14.40 1.75
CA THR A 63 -7.29 15.84 1.50
C THR A 63 -8.10 16.61 2.55
N SER A 64 -9.35 16.21 2.80
CA SER A 64 -10.19 16.84 3.83
C SER A 64 -9.53 16.83 5.20
N LEU A 65 -8.98 15.69 5.61
CA LEU A 65 -8.26 15.56 6.88
C LEU A 65 -7.07 16.54 6.95
N THR A 66 -6.27 16.63 5.88
CA THR A 66 -5.13 17.55 5.80
C THR A 66 -5.58 19.02 5.90
N LEU A 67 -6.65 19.39 5.20
CA LEU A 67 -7.17 20.76 5.21
C LEU A 67 -7.69 21.18 6.59
N VAL A 68 -8.47 20.31 7.22
CA VAL A 68 -9.04 20.59 8.55
C VAL A 68 -7.94 20.70 9.62
N LEU A 69 -6.93 19.83 9.56
CA LEU A 69 -5.80 19.90 10.47
C LEU A 69 -4.94 21.14 10.24
N ASN A 70 -4.72 21.55 8.99
CA ASN A 70 -4.03 22.80 8.67
C ASN A 70 -4.78 24.04 9.18
N ALA A 71 -6.11 23.96 9.31
CA ALA A 71 -6.93 25.02 9.89
C ALA A 71 -6.96 25.00 11.43
N GLY A 72 -6.36 23.99 12.08
CA GLY A 72 -6.30 23.87 13.54
C GLY A 72 -7.64 23.49 14.21
N SER A 73 -8.60 22.95 13.45
CA SER A 73 -9.95 22.66 13.96
C SER A 73 -10.12 21.19 14.36
N TYR A 74 -9.69 20.84 15.58
CA TYR A 74 -9.77 19.46 16.11
C TYR A 74 -11.16 18.81 16.04
N PRO A 75 -12.29 19.49 16.31
CA PRO A 75 -13.61 18.86 16.22
C PRO A 75 -13.97 18.41 14.80
N ALA A 76 -13.56 19.16 13.78
CA ALA A 76 -13.85 18.84 12.39
C ALA A 76 -12.99 17.68 11.85
N VAL A 77 -11.96 17.25 12.60
CA VAL A 77 -11.06 16.15 12.22
C VAL A 77 -11.72 14.77 12.41
N GLN A 78 -12.67 14.69 13.33
CA GLN A 78 -13.28 13.43 13.73
C GLN A 78 -14.03 12.76 12.59
N GLU A 79 -14.75 13.54 11.78
CA GLU A 79 -15.52 13.04 10.64
C GLU A 79 -14.58 12.43 9.59
N PRO A 80 -13.60 13.14 9.01
CA PRO A 80 -12.64 12.55 8.07
C PRO A 80 -11.93 11.29 8.59
N LEU A 81 -11.55 11.24 9.87
CA LEU A 81 -10.92 10.04 10.44
C LEU A 81 -11.86 8.84 10.50
N THR A 82 -13.09 9.06 10.96
CA THR A 82 -14.12 8.02 11.03
C THR A 82 -14.45 7.50 9.63
N GLU A 83 -14.52 8.42 8.68
CA GLU A 83 -14.75 8.11 7.28
C GLU A 83 -13.60 7.35 6.63
N ILE A 84 -12.34 7.70 6.92
CA ILE A 84 -11.18 6.94 6.45
C ILE A 84 -11.23 5.51 7.01
N ALA A 85 -11.48 5.35 8.32
CA ALA A 85 -11.59 4.02 8.94
C ALA A 85 -12.68 3.17 8.27
N ARG A 86 -13.83 3.77 7.97
CA ARG A 86 -14.94 3.12 7.27
C ARG A 86 -14.54 2.62 5.88
N ASP A 87 -13.87 3.44 5.08
CA ASP A 87 -13.49 3.05 3.72
C ASP A 87 -12.34 2.05 3.69
N VAL A 88 -11.40 2.15 4.63
CA VAL A 88 -10.36 1.13 4.85
C VAL A 88 -11.00 -0.24 5.14
N ALA A 89 -12.05 -0.28 5.97
CA ALA A 89 -12.79 -1.52 6.22
C ALA A 89 -13.51 -2.04 4.96
N LYS A 90 -14.06 -1.14 4.13
CA LYS A 90 -14.71 -1.52 2.86
C LYS A 90 -13.73 -2.09 1.84
N LEU A 91 -12.50 -1.58 1.76
CA LEU A 91 -11.47 -2.14 0.87
C LEU A 91 -11.23 -3.63 1.13
N THR A 92 -11.20 -4.03 2.40
CA THR A 92 -11.08 -5.43 2.79
C THR A 92 -12.27 -6.27 2.32
N HIS A 93 -13.48 -5.70 2.30
CA HIS A 93 -14.66 -6.40 1.83
C HIS A 93 -14.66 -6.58 0.30
N CYS A 94 -14.13 -5.62 -0.45
CA CYS A 94 -14.03 -5.71 -1.90
C CYS A 94 -13.18 -6.88 -2.39
N ASP A 95 -12.14 -7.28 -1.65
CA ASP A 95 -11.31 -8.44 -2.01
C ASP A 95 -12.15 -9.74 -2.13
N GLY A 96 -13.09 -9.96 -1.20
CA GLY A 96 -14.01 -11.09 -1.28
C GLY A 96 -14.86 -11.08 -2.54
N LEU A 97 -15.17 -9.90 -3.10
CA LEU A 97 -15.92 -9.75 -4.35
C LEU A 97 -15.06 -9.99 -5.59
N PHE A 98 -13.73 -9.85 -5.51
CA PHE A 98 -12.85 -10.20 -6.64
C PHE A 98 -12.66 -11.71 -6.82
N SER A 99 -13.04 -12.53 -5.84
CA SER A 99 -13.06 -13.99 -5.98
C SER A 99 -13.92 -14.47 -7.16
N VAL A 100 -15.00 -13.76 -7.48
CA VAL A 100 -15.85 -14.06 -8.65
C VAL A 100 -15.31 -13.49 -9.96
N SER A 101 -14.37 -12.55 -9.88
CA SER A 101 -13.78 -11.88 -11.05
C SER A 101 -12.53 -12.59 -11.56
N GLY A 102 -11.83 -13.33 -10.70
CA GLY A 102 -10.71 -14.21 -11.05
C GLY A 102 -9.45 -13.96 -10.20
N PRO A 103 -8.53 -14.94 -10.12
CA PRO A 103 -7.43 -14.91 -9.15
C PRO A 103 -6.35 -13.85 -9.42
N ASN A 104 -6.15 -13.44 -10.67
CA ASN A 104 -5.12 -12.45 -11.00
C ASN A 104 -5.61 -11.03 -10.72
N ILE A 105 -6.85 -10.70 -11.11
CA ILE A 105 -7.44 -9.40 -10.74
C ILE A 105 -7.64 -9.28 -9.23
N GLN A 106 -7.98 -10.39 -8.55
CA GLN A 106 -8.00 -10.43 -7.10
C GLN A 106 -6.62 -10.12 -6.50
N SER A 107 -5.57 -10.80 -6.99
CA SER A 107 -4.21 -10.53 -6.53
C SER A 107 -3.86 -9.05 -6.72
N GLU A 108 -4.15 -8.49 -7.90
CA GLU A 108 -3.93 -7.08 -8.21
C GLU A 108 -4.69 -6.14 -7.25
N ALA A 109 -5.96 -6.43 -6.94
CA ALA A 109 -6.76 -5.69 -5.97
C ALA A 109 -6.15 -5.72 -4.56
N ILE A 110 -5.67 -6.90 -4.11
CA ILE A 110 -4.99 -7.04 -2.83
C ILE A 110 -3.72 -6.18 -2.82
N TRP A 111 -2.85 -6.32 -3.83
CA TRP A 111 -1.60 -5.54 -3.91
C TRP A 111 -1.87 -4.02 -3.92
N ALA A 112 -2.85 -3.57 -4.70
CA ALA A 112 -3.27 -2.17 -4.75
C ALA A 112 -3.79 -1.67 -3.39
N ALA A 113 -4.61 -2.48 -2.71
CA ALA A 113 -5.10 -2.15 -1.38
C ALA A 113 -3.97 -2.10 -0.35
N GLU A 114 -3.03 -3.05 -0.37
CA GLU A 114 -1.86 -3.06 0.52
C GLU A 114 -1.05 -1.75 0.39
N GLU A 115 -0.77 -1.33 -0.84
CA GLU A 115 0.03 -0.14 -1.12
C GLU A 115 -0.66 1.15 -0.62
N VAL A 116 -1.97 1.30 -0.88
CA VAL A 116 -2.74 2.44 -0.39
C VAL A 116 -2.83 2.43 1.14
N LEU A 117 -3.02 1.26 1.76
CA LEU A 117 -3.07 1.12 3.21
C LEU A 117 -1.72 1.41 3.89
N ASP A 118 -0.59 1.14 3.23
CA ASP A 118 0.75 1.56 3.67
C ASP A 118 0.92 3.09 3.62
N CYS A 119 0.50 3.73 2.54
CA CYS A 119 0.50 5.20 2.43
C CYS A 119 -0.38 5.86 3.51
N ILE A 120 -1.61 5.36 3.70
CA ILE A 120 -2.54 5.85 4.73
C ILE A 120 -1.95 5.67 6.12
N GLN A 121 -1.35 4.52 6.43
CA GLN A 121 -0.74 4.29 7.73
C GLN A 121 0.37 5.31 8.00
N THR A 122 1.24 5.53 7.01
CA THR A 122 2.35 6.48 7.12
C THR A 122 1.86 7.92 7.31
N PHE A 123 0.77 8.27 6.63
CA PHE A 123 0.08 9.54 6.81
C PHE A 123 -0.50 9.68 8.21
N LEU A 124 -1.23 8.67 8.72
CA LEU A 124 -1.80 8.69 10.07
C LEU A 124 -0.74 8.77 11.17
N ILE A 125 0.39 8.06 11.01
CA ILE A 125 1.54 8.12 11.94
C ILE A 125 2.15 9.54 12.00
N SER A 126 2.09 10.30 10.91
CA SER A 126 2.66 11.66 10.89
C SER A 126 1.98 12.59 11.89
N PHE A 127 0.72 12.30 12.26
CA PHE A 127 -0.02 13.04 13.27
C PHE A 127 0.33 12.65 14.72
N THR A 128 0.92 11.47 14.95
CA THR A 128 1.33 11.06 16.30
C THR A 128 2.73 11.56 16.66
N ARG A 129 3.60 11.72 15.65
CA ARG A 129 5.02 12.10 15.83
C ARG A 129 5.24 13.61 16.03
N SER A 130 4.27 14.44 15.68
CA SER A 130 4.35 15.91 15.75
C SER A 130 4.46 16.49 17.18
N LYS A 131 4.33 15.68 18.25
CA LYS A 131 4.51 16.13 19.64
C LYS A 131 5.76 15.59 20.34
N THR A 132 6.44 14.58 19.78
CA THR A 132 7.57 13.88 20.43
C THR A 132 8.93 14.23 19.86
N THR A 133 9.01 14.77 18.65
CA THR A 133 10.23 15.30 18.05
C THR A 133 10.16 16.81 17.95
N GLU A 134 11.23 17.51 18.32
CA GLU A 134 11.44 18.97 18.25
C GLU A 134 11.48 19.51 16.80
N THR A 135 10.58 19.05 15.93
CA THR A 135 10.46 19.54 14.55
C THR A 135 9.60 20.80 14.53
N SER A 136 9.99 21.78 13.71
CA SER A 136 9.21 23.01 13.54
C SER A 136 7.77 22.69 13.09
N PRO A 137 6.75 23.48 13.49
CA PRO A 137 5.39 23.35 12.97
C PRO A 137 5.32 23.34 11.44
N GLU A 138 6.22 24.09 10.79
CA GLU A 138 6.30 24.18 9.33
C GLU A 138 6.83 22.88 8.69
N GLU A 139 7.83 22.25 9.31
CA GLU A 139 8.36 20.96 8.87
C GLU A 139 7.34 19.84 9.06
N SER A 140 6.59 19.88 10.17
CA SER A 140 5.51 18.93 10.44
C SER A 140 4.39 19.04 9.40
N LYS A 141 4.02 20.28 9.04
CA LYS A 141 3.06 20.56 7.97
C LYS A 141 3.57 20.09 6.60
N ALA A 142 4.82 20.37 6.27
CA ALA A 142 5.43 19.92 5.02
C ALA A 142 5.46 18.38 4.94
N ALA A 143 5.80 17.70 6.03
CA ALA A 143 5.77 16.24 6.10
C ALA A 143 4.36 15.67 5.86
N ILE A 144 3.32 16.24 6.48
CA ILE A 144 1.92 15.86 6.26
C ILE A 144 1.52 16.05 4.79
N MET A 145 1.91 17.19 4.19
CA MET A 145 1.63 17.47 2.77
C MET A 145 2.33 16.48 1.83
N LEU A 146 3.55 16.07 2.13
CA LEU A 146 4.25 15.02 1.36
C LEU A 146 3.54 13.67 1.49
N ARG A 147 3.04 13.32 2.68
CA ARG A 147 2.32 12.05 2.89
C ARG A 147 0.98 12.00 2.18
N VAL A 148 0.19 13.08 2.19
CA VAL A 148 -1.06 13.11 1.42
C VAL A 148 -0.79 13.06 -0.08
N GLY A 149 0.25 13.75 -0.57
CA GLY A 149 0.68 13.64 -1.97
C GLY A 149 1.11 12.22 -2.36
N SER A 150 1.72 11.47 -1.45
CA SER A 150 2.03 10.05 -1.67
C SER A 150 0.76 9.20 -1.79
N ILE A 151 -0.28 9.47 -1.01
CA ILE A 151 -1.57 8.76 -1.13
C ILE A 151 -2.17 9.04 -2.51
N HIS A 152 -2.21 10.31 -2.91
CA HIS A 152 -2.74 10.74 -4.21
C HIS A 152 -2.02 10.06 -5.38
N ASN A 153 -0.70 10.15 -5.41
CA ASN A 153 0.10 9.55 -6.49
C ASN A 153 -0.10 8.03 -6.58
N THR A 154 -0.18 7.34 -5.44
CA THR A 154 -0.44 5.89 -5.39
C THR A 154 -1.82 5.58 -5.96
N ILE A 155 -2.86 6.31 -5.55
CA ILE A 155 -4.23 6.10 -6.03
C ILE A 155 -4.33 6.41 -7.53
N ASP A 156 -3.82 7.55 -7.98
CA ASP A 156 -3.86 7.94 -9.40
C ASP A 156 -3.16 6.90 -10.30
N ARG A 157 -2.01 6.38 -9.84
CA ARG A 157 -1.29 5.31 -10.55
C ARG A 157 -2.08 4.01 -10.60
N ILE A 158 -2.75 3.64 -9.49
CA ILE A 158 -3.61 2.46 -9.46
C ILE A 158 -4.80 2.66 -10.40
N GLU A 159 -5.54 3.76 -10.29
CA GLU A 159 -6.69 4.06 -11.16
C GLU A 159 -6.32 4.02 -12.65
N ALA A 160 -5.16 4.58 -13.03
CA ALA A 160 -4.71 4.60 -14.41
C ALA A 160 -4.30 3.22 -14.96
N SER A 161 -3.93 2.28 -14.09
CA SER A 161 -3.33 1.00 -14.51
C SER A 161 -4.10 -0.23 -14.08
N PHE A 162 -5.18 -0.09 -13.30
CA PHE A 162 -5.94 -1.21 -12.76
C PHE A 162 -6.65 -1.98 -13.87
N SER A 163 -6.54 -3.31 -13.85
CA SER A 163 -7.17 -4.16 -14.86
C SER A 163 -8.70 -4.14 -14.76
N ALA A 164 -9.38 -4.01 -15.90
CA ALA A 164 -10.84 -4.07 -15.96
C ALA A 164 -11.38 -5.49 -15.75
N ASP A 165 -10.60 -6.51 -16.09
CA ASP A 165 -10.97 -7.93 -15.95
C ASP A 165 -9.74 -8.82 -15.68
N ASN A 166 -10.00 -10.08 -15.34
CA ASN A 166 -8.93 -11.04 -15.06
C ASN A 166 -8.07 -11.37 -16.30
N ARG A 167 -8.61 -11.24 -17.51
CA ARG A 167 -7.84 -11.46 -18.74
C ARG A 167 -6.76 -10.39 -18.89
N THR A 168 -7.12 -9.14 -18.67
CA THR A 168 -6.23 -7.98 -18.70
C THR A 168 -5.18 -8.09 -17.59
N ALA A 169 -5.58 -8.51 -16.39
CA ALA A 169 -4.65 -8.76 -15.28
C ALA A 169 -3.61 -9.86 -15.61
N VAL A 170 -4.03 -10.94 -16.28
CA VAL A 170 -3.10 -11.99 -16.76
C VAL A 170 -2.13 -11.44 -17.78
N ILE A 171 -2.61 -10.70 -18.78
CA ILE A 171 -1.77 -10.11 -19.83
C ILE A 171 -0.75 -9.16 -19.20
N LYS A 172 -1.19 -8.27 -18.30
CA LYS A 172 -0.32 -7.33 -17.58
C LYS A 172 0.76 -8.08 -16.80
N ARG A 173 0.38 -9.12 -16.05
CA ARG A 173 1.33 -9.93 -15.29
C ARG A 173 2.35 -10.64 -16.20
N TRP A 174 1.91 -11.16 -17.34
CA TRP A 174 2.82 -11.77 -18.31
C TRP A 174 3.76 -10.75 -18.96
N GLN A 175 3.27 -9.57 -19.31
CA GLN A 175 4.12 -8.51 -19.87
C GLN A 175 5.17 -8.04 -18.86
N SER A 176 4.81 -7.90 -17.58
CA SER A 176 5.78 -7.56 -16.52
C SER A 176 6.78 -8.69 -16.24
N ALA A 177 6.36 -9.96 -16.36
CA ALA A 177 7.26 -11.10 -16.15
C ALA A 177 8.14 -11.41 -17.37
N ALA A 178 7.73 -10.99 -18.56
CA ALA A 178 8.48 -11.09 -19.80
C ALA A 178 9.37 -9.86 -20.05
N ASP A 179 9.57 -9.01 -19.03
CA ASP A 179 10.42 -7.83 -19.14
C ASP A 179 11.86 -8.27 -19.47
N PRO A 180 12.36 -7.96 -20.67
CA PRO A 180 13.70 -8.35 -21.09
C PRO A 180 14.78 -7.81 -20.15
N SER A 181 14.52 -6.69 -19.48
CA SER A 181 15.49 -6.07 -18.57
C SER A 181 15.81 -6.94 -17.35
N GLN A 182 14.82 -7.66 -16.79
CA GLN A 182 15.06 -8.57 -15.67
C GLN A 182 15.86 -9.80 -16.10
N LEU A 183 15.61 -10.29 -17.33
CA LEU A 183 16.38 -11.39 -17.90
C LEU A 183 17.80 -10.95 -18.24
N ASP A 184 17.98 -9.76 -18.81
CA ASP A 184 19.27 -9.17 -19.14
C ASP A 184 20.10 -8.90 -17.87
N ASP A 185 19.46 -8.42 -16.80
CA ASP A 185 20.10 -8.21 -15.50
C ASP A 185 20.55 -9.54 -14.87
N ALA A 186 19.69 -10.57 -14.88
CA ALA A 186 20.05 -11.90 -14.38
C ALA A 186 21.14 -12.56 -15.23
N MET A 187 21.10 -12.40 -16.55
CA MET A 187 22.14 -12.90 -17.45
C MET A 187 23.47 -12.19 -17.24
N ARG A 188 23.45 -10.87 -16.99
CA ARG A 188 24.64 -10.09 -16.65
C ARG A 188 25.24 -10.56 -15.33
N GLU A 189 24.43 -10.76 -14.29
CA GLU A 189 24.89 -11.27 -12.99
C GLU A 189 25.57 -12.64 -13.13
N VAL A 190 24.96 -13.57 -13.88
CA VAL A 190 25.57 -14.90 -14.12
C VAL A 190 26.90 -14.78 -14.87
N LYS A 191 26.99 -13.87 -15.84
CA LYS A 191 28.23 -13.64 -16.59
C LYS A 191 29.33 -13.06 -15.68
N GLU A 192 29.01 -12.09 -14.85
CA GLU A 192 29.92 -11.51 -13.87
C GLU A 192 30.44 -12.58 -12.89
N MET A 193 29.56 -13.47 -12.40
CA MET A 193 29.97 -14.59 -11.53
C MET A 193 30.91 -15.59 -12.22
N ILE A 194 30.71 -15.88 -13.51
CA ILE A 194 31.60 -16.78 -14.27
C ILE A 194 32.97 -16.14 -14.45
N GLU A 195 33.01 -14.86 -14.83
CA GLU A 195 34.26 -14.11 -14.99
C GLU A 195 35.04 -14.01 -13.66
N GLU A 196 34.34 -13.79 -12.53
CA GLU A 196 34.94 -13.82 -11.20
C GLU A 196 35.52 -15.20 -10.85
N ALA A 197 34.77 -16.28 -11.11
CA ALA A 197 35.23 -17.65 -10.85
C ALA A 197 36.43 -18.07 -11.71
N GLU A 198 36.49 -17.61 -12.95
CA GLU A 198 37.63 -17.85 -13.85
C GLU A 198 38.85 -16.98 -13.50
N SER A 199 38.64 -15.81 -12.88
CA SER A 199 39.71 -14.93 -12.40
C SER A 199 40.28 -15.31 -11.03
N GLY A 200 39.65 -16.25 -10.33
CA GLY A 200 40.11 -16.86 -9.09
C GLY A 200 41.36 -17.73 -9.29
N ASN A 201 42.49 -17.08 -9.52
CA ASN A 201 43.80 -17.71 -9.56
C ASN A 201 44.08 -18.39 -8.20
N PRO A 202 44.27 -19.72 -8.14
CA PRO A 202 44.82 -20.36 -6.96
C PRO A 202 46.28 -19.90 -6.88
N GLU A 203 46.54 -18.84 -6.10
CA GLU A 203 47.90 -18.61 -5.63
C GLU A 203 48.33 -19.88 -4.91
N LYS A 204 49.34 -20.50 -5.52
CA LYS A 204 49.99 -21.72 -5.12
C LYS A 204 50.40 -21.62 -3.66
N ASP A 205 49.66 -22.32 -2.80
CA ASP A 205 50.28 -23.00 -1.67
C ASP A 205 51.34 -23.97 -2.22
N GLU A 206 52.40 -24.15 -1.43
CA GLU A 206 53.52 -25.10 -1.57
C GLU A 206 54.79 -24.55 -2.24
N ASP A 207 55.72 -24.05 -1.40
CA ASP A 207 56.99 -24.77 -1.26
C ASP A 207 57.57 -24.59 0.17
N PHE A 208 57.24 -25.54 1.05
CA PHE A 208 58.12 -25.92 2.14
C PHE A 208 59.25 -26.76 1.52
N ASN A 209 60.50 -26.29 1.54
CA ASN A 209 61.64 -27.21 1.47
C ASN A 209 62.81 -26.74 2.34
N ASP A 210 63.35 -27.74 3.03
CA ASP A 210 64.31 -27.78 4.12
C ASP A 210 65.76 -27.64 3.58
N GLY A 211 66.64 -26.93 4.29
CA GLY A 211 68.06 -26.77 3.92
C GLY A 211 68.82 -25.69 4.69
#